data_AF-A0A941UF53-F1
#
_entry.id   AF-A0A941UF53-F1
#
_cell.length_a   1.000
_cell.length_b   1.000
_cell.length_c   1.000
_cell.angle_alpha   90.00
_cell.angle_beta   90.00
_cell.angle_gamma   90.00
#
_symmetry.space_group_name_H-M   'P 1'
#
loop_
_entity.id
_entity.type
_entity.pdbx_description
1 polymer ?
#
loop_
_entity_poly.entity_id
_entity_poly.type
_entity_poly.pdbx_seq_one_letter_code
_entity_poly.pdbx_strand_id
1 'polypeptide(L)'
;MLQRVHIQILDNPTEGVLFDDNTTEISGTNKILTEELSHEMNYFYPSVVYVEYVDLFMDGEEEFDDIKELLQLGALNTPVVLINGVLKVHGGIPASVIRREVDKLLSEGLIH
;
A
#
# COMPACT_ATOMS: atom_id res chain seq x y z
N MET A 1 24.70 -3.03 -4.39
CA MET A 1 23.36 -3.64 -4.29
C MET A 1 22.38 -2.55 -4.69
N LEU A 2 21.49 -2.80 -5.65
CA LEU A 2 20.46 -1.80 -6.00
C LEU A 2 19.49 -1.72 -4.81
N GLN A 3 19.59 -0.65 -4.03
CA GLN A 3 18.64 -0.33 -2.97
C GLN A 3 17.28 -0.08 -3.63
N ARG A 4 16.29 -0.91 -3.32
CA ARG A 4 14.94 -0.84 -3.88
C ARG A 4 13.97 -0.36 -2.81
N VAL A 5 13.14 0.62 -3.16
CA VAL A 5 12.02 1.07 -2.34
C VAL A 5 10.83 0.14 -2.61
N HIS A 6 10.35 -0.53 -1.57
CA HIS A 6 9.20 -1.42 -1.64
C HIS A 6 7.97 -0.70 -1.10
N ILE A 7 6.95 -0.57 -1.92
CA ILE A 7 5.67 0.02 -1.56
C ILE A 7 4.65 -1.10 -1.50
N GLN A 8 4.03 -1.30 -0.34
CA GLN A 8 3.01 -2.31 -0.13
C GLN A 8 1.67 -1.61 0.09
N ILE A 9 0.67 -1.96 -0.72
CA ILE A 9 -0.70 -1.51 -0.59
C ILE A 9 -1.50 -2.66 0.03
N LEU A 10 -1.78 -2.55 1.32
CA LEU A 10 -2.54 -3.54 2.06
C LEU A 10 -4.02 -3.19 1.98
N ASP A 11 -4.84 -4.12 1.52
CA ASP A 11 -6.28 -3.94 1.43
C ASP A 11 -7.02 -5.15 2.01
N ASN A 12 -8.31 -4.96 2.29
CA ASN A 12 -9.22 -6.00 2.73
C ASN A 12 -10.40 -6.10 1.76
N PRO A 13 -10.25 -6.83 0.64
CA PRO A 13 -11.33 -6.97 -0.33
C PRO A 13 -12.53 -7.73 0.26
N THR A 14 -12.34 -8.49 1.33
CA THR A 14 -13.36 -9.36 1.92
C THR A 14 -14.30 -8.65 2.90
N GLU A 15 -13.84 -7.63 3.65
CA GLU A 15 -14.74 -6.80 4.47
C GLU A 15 -15.78 -6.08 3.60
N GLY A 16 -15.41 -5.69 2.37
CA GLY A 16 -16.31 -5.02 1.44
C GLY A 16 -17.48 -5.88 0.94
N VAL A 17 -17.46 -7.20 1.12
CA VAL A 17 -18.56 -8.07 0.65
C VAL A 17 -19.65 -8.25 1.72
N LEU A 18 -19.34 -7.98 2.99
CA LEU A 18 -20.28 -8.16 4.11
C LEU A 18 -21.07 -6.89 4.46
N PHE A 19 -20.61 -5.72 3.99
CA PHE A 19 -21.18 -4.42 4.30
C PHE A 19 -21.38 -3.58 3.00
N ASP A 20 -22.57 -3.71 2.39
CA ASP A 20 -23.11 -2.93 1.24
C ASP A 20 -22.68 -3.28 -0.21
N ASP A 21 -23.61 -3.07 -1.15
CA ASP A 21 -23.44 -3.28 -2.61
C ASP A 21 -22.41 -2.33 -3.26
N ASN A 22 -21.96 -1.27 -2.57
CA ASN A 22 -21.05 -0.25 -3.12
C ASN A 22 -19.55 -0.55 -2.91
N THR A 23 -19.18 -1.47 -2.03
CA THR A 23 -17.80 -1.72 -1.58
C THR A 23 -17.04 -2.71 -2.44
N THR A 24 -17.74 -3.56 -3.21
CA THR A 24 -17.11 -4.39 -4.25
C THR A 24 -16.47 -3.53 -5.34
N GLU A 25 -17.07 -2.38 -5.68
CA GLU A 25 -16.47 -1.38 -6.56
C GLU A 25 -15.20 -0.75 -5.95
N ILE A 26 -15.17 -0.54 -4.62
CA ILE A 26 -14.03 0.08 -3.92
C ILE A 26 -12.81 -0.86 -3.91
N SER A 27 -13.01 -2.17 -3.66
CA SER A 27 -11.91 -3.14 -3.76
C SER A 27 -11.32 -3.23 -5.17
N GLY A 28 -12.18 -3.26 -6.20
CA GLY A 28 -11.76 -3.14 -7.59
C GLY A 28 -11.00 -1.83 -7.86
N THR A 29 -11.46 -0.73 -7.26
CA THR A 29 -10.83 0.58 -7.38
C THR A 29 -9.42 0.60 -6.76
N ASN A 30 -9.22 0.03 -5.58
CA ASN A 30 -7.90 0.02 -4.92
C ASN A 30 -6.86 -0.79 -5.71
N LYS A 31 -7.28 -1.91 -6.31
CA LYS A 31 -6.41 -2.69 -7.19
C LYS A 31 -6.01 -1.89 -8.44
N ILE A 32 -6.98 -1.24 -9.09
CA ILE A 32 -6.73 -0.36 -10.26
C ILE A 32 -5.78 0.79 -9.86
N LEU A 33 -6.04 1.46 -8.75
CA LEU A 33 -5.19 2.54 -8.24
C LEU A 33 -3.76 2.06 -7.93
N THR A 34 -3.61 0.81 -7.47
CA THR A 34 -2.29 0.22 -7.24
C THR A 34 -1.56 -0.05 -8.56
N GLU A 35 -2.25 -0.51 -9.60
CA GLU A 35 -1.68 -0.66 -10.94
C GLU A 35 -1.28 0.69 -11.54
N GLU A 36 -2.13 1.72 -11.41
CA GLU A 36 -1.81 3.09 -11.82
C GLU A 36 -0.58 3.64 -11.09
N LEU A 37 -0.51 3.46 -9.77
CA LEU A 37 0.65 3.83 -8.97
C LEU A 37 1.90 3.10 -9.44
N SER A 38 1.80 1.80 -9.71
CA SER A 38 2.93 1.00 -10.22
C SER A 38 3.44 1.52 -11.56
N HIS A 39 2.54 1.88 -12.47
CA HIS A 39 2.90 2.52 -13.74
C HIS A 39 3.58 3.88 -13.54
N GLU A 40 3.04 4.73 -12.67
CA GLU A 40 3.63 6.03 -12.35
C GLU A 40 5.04 5.86 -11.74
N MET A 41 5.19 4.98 -10.75
CA MET A 41 6.47 4.73 -10.09
C MET A 41 7.50 4.14 -11.04
N ASN A 42 7.11 3.23 -11.94
CA ASN A 42 8.02 2.68 -12.94
C ASN A 42 8.48 3.73 -13.97
N TYR A 43 7.62 4.72 -14.27
CA TYR A 43 7.97 5.84 -15.14
C TYR A 43 9.03 6.76 -14.50
N PHE A 44 8.85 7.14 -13.23
CA PHE A 44 9.76 8.06 -12.53
C PHE A 44 11.00 7.38 -11.92
N TYR A 45 10.88 6.15 -11.45
CA TYR A 45 11.90 5.43 -10.68
C TYR A 45 12.16 4.02 -11.23
N PRO A 46 12.57 3.89 -12.49
CA PRO A 46 12.70 2.60 -13.16
C PRO A 46 13.67 1.68 -12.41
N SER A 47 13.22 0.46 -12.10
CA SER A 47 13.98 -0.57 -11.38
C SER A 47 14.38 -0.26 -9.92
N VAL A 48 13.98 0.90 -9.39
CA VAL A 48 14.28 1.35 -8.02
C VAL A 48 13.07 1.18 -7.11
N VAL A 49 11.86 1.40 -7.63
CA VAL A 49 10.63 1.22 -6.85
C VAL A 49 9.92 -0.06 -7.28
N TYR A 50 9.45 -0.84 -6.31
CA TYR A 50 8.57 -1.98 -6.52
C TYR A 50 7.27 -1.75 -5.75
N VAL A 51 6.14 -1.83 -6.45
CA VAL A 51 4.80 -1.65 -5.86
C VAL A 51 4.09 -3.00 -5.85
N GLU A 52 3.52 -3.35 -4.70
CA GLU A 52 2.85 -4.62 -4.47
C GLU A 52 1.48 -4.37 -3.83
N TYR A 53 0.47 -5.08 -4.33
CA TYR A 53 -0.85 -5.16 -3.70
C TYR A 53 -0.89 -6.41 -2.83
N VAL A 54 -1.30 -6.25 -1.57
CA VAL A 54 -1.39 -7.34 -0.59
C VAL A 54 -2.81 -7.42 -0.05
N ASP A 55 -3.41 -8.60 -0.14
CA ASP A 55 -4.66 -8.91 0.55
C ASP A 55 -4.34 -9.39 1.97
N LEU A 56 -4.75 -8.60 2.96
CA LEU A 56 -4.45 -8.85 4.38
C LEU A 56 -5.01 -10.17 4.91
N PHE A 57 -6.01 -10.77 4.26
CA PHE A 57 -6.78 -11.90 4.81
C PHE A 57 -6.75 -13.16 3.94
N MET A 58 -6.12 -13.13 2.75
CA MET A 58 -6.00 -14.31 1.88
C MET A 58 -4.86 -15.25 2.27
N ASP A 59 -3.68 -14.74 2.67
CA ASP A 59 -2.46 -15.56 2.70
C ASP A 59 -2.12 -16.22 4.05
N GLY A 60 -2.97 -16.11 5.08
CA GLY A 60 -2.89 -16.94 6.30
C GLY A 60 -1.61 -16.86 7.14
N GLU A 61 -0.60 -16.10 6.71
CA GLU A 61 0.62 -15.84 7.48
C GLU A 61 0.39 -14.68 8.47
N GLU A 62 1.06 -14.73 9.62
CA GLU A 62 1.10 -13.73 10.71
C GLU A 62 1.76 -12.39 10.25
N GLU A 63 1.77 -12.12 8.95
CA GLU A 63 2.28 -10.87 8.41
C GLU A 63 1.25 -9.75 8.67
N PHE A 64 1.74 -8.61 9.14
CA PHE A 64 0.95 -7.40 9.42
C PHE A 64 -0.06 -7.49 10.59
N ASP A 65 0.17 -8.35 11.59
CA ASP A 65 -0.71 -8.47 12.78
C ASP A 65 -0.99 -7.12 13.48
N ASP A 66 0.03 -6.27 13.63
CA ASP A 66 -0.13 -4.93 14.19
C ASP A 66 -1.10 -4.07 13.33
N ILE A 67 -1.01 -4.16 12.00
CA ILE A 67 -1.90 -3.41 11.11
C ILE A 67 -3.31 -3.98 11.16
N LYS A 68 -3.46 -5.31 11.20
CA LYS A 68 -4.76 -5.99 11.34
C LYS A 68 -5.43 -5.59 12.65
N GLU A 69 -4.70 -5.54 13.77
CA GLU A 69 -5.23 -5.09 15.06
C GLU A 69 -5.67 -3.61 14.99
N LEU A 70 -4.84 -2.73 14.42
CA LEU A 70 -5.18 -1.31 14.26
C LEU A 70 -6.41 -1.07 13.37
N LEU A 71 -6.60 -1.88 12.33
CA LEU A 71 -7.81 -1.87 11.50
C LEU A 71 -9.04 -2.32 12.32
N GLN A 72 -8.93 -3.39 13.10
CA GLN A 72 -10.03 -3.87 13.97
C GLN A 72 -10.42 -2.85 15.05
N LEU A 73 -9.44 -2.09 15.56
CA LEU A 73 -9.68 -0.99 16.50
C LEU A 73 -10.26 0.27 15.82
N GLY A 74 -10.37 0.29 14.49
CA GLY A 74 -10.81 1.45 13.71
C GLY A 74 -9.81 2.61 13.71
N ALA A 75 -8.55 2.34 14.08
CA ALA A 75 -7.48 3.35 14.10
C ALA A 75 -6.91 3.61 12.70
N LEU A 76 -7.04 2.64 11.79
CA LEU A 76 -6.65 2.75 10.38
C LEU A 76 -7.87 2.44 9.49
N ASN A 77 -7.77 2.84 8.22
CA ASN A 77 -8.74 2.51 7.18
C ASN A 77 -8.00 1.92 5.98
N THR A 78 -8.55 0.90 5.34
CA THR A 78 -7.98 0.40 4.07
C THR A 78 -8.27 1.38 2.92
N PRO A 79 -7.44 1.40 1.86
CA PRO A 79 -6.15 0.72 1.77
C PRO A 79 -5.08 1.38 2.67
N VAL A 80 -4.16 0.57 3.20
CA VAL A 80 -3.00 0.99 4.00
C VAL A 80 -1.76 0.95 3.13
N VAL A 81 -0.98 2.02 3.13
CA VAL A 81 0.25 2.15 2.33
C VAL A 81 1.45 2.07 3.26
N LEU A 82 2.26 1.03 3.07
CA LEU A 82 3.58 0.89 3.67
C LEU A 82 4.67 1.22 2.65
N ILE A 83 5.75 1.86 3.10
CA ILE A 83 6.98 2.02 2.32
C ILE A 83 8.13 1.44 3.13
N ASN A 84 8.79 0.40 2.60
CA ASN A 84 9.79 -0.42 3.28
C ASN A 84 9.30 -0.92 4.65
N GLY A 85 8.05 -1.40 4.71
CA GLY A 85 7.41 -1.87 5.96
C GLY A 85 6.93 -0.76 6.91
N VAL A 86 7.21 0.52 6.62
CA VAL A 86 6.79 1.64 7.48
C VAL A 86 5.45 2.22 7.01
N LEU A 87 4.47 2.35 7.91
CA LEU A 87 3.19 2.98 7.65
C LEU A 87 3.36 4.46 7.21
N LYS A 88 2.80 4.82 6.05
CA LYS A 88 2.86 6.18 5.51
C LYS A 88 1.49 6.82 5.31
N VAL A 89 0.54 6.08 4.76
CA VAL A 89 -0.82 6.57 4.45
C VAL A 89 -1.82 5.46 4.72
N HIS A 90 -3.07 5.82 5.04
CA HIS A 90 -4.17 4.89 5.12
C HIS A 90 -5.47 5.57 4.64
N GLY A 91 -6.47 4.80 4.24
CA GLY A 91 -7.74 5.29 3.71
C GLY A 91 -7.68 5.79 2.26
N GLY A 92 -6.59 5.51 1.54
CA GLY A 92 -6.45 5.89 0.14
C GLY A 92 -5.02 5.78 -0.39
N ILE A 93 -4.87 5.93 -1.71
CA ILE A 93 -3.59 5.79 -2.43
C ILE A 93 -3.25 7.11 -3.15
N PRO A 94 -2.88 8.18 -2.42
CA PRO A 94 -2.51 9.45 -3.04
C PRO A 94 -1.11 9.38 -3.65
N ALA A 95 -1.03 9.09 -4.95
CA ALA A 95 0.23 8.90 -5.68
C ALA A 95 1.24 10.05 -5.49
N SER A 96 0.78 11.30 -5.46
CA SER A 96 1.64 12.48 -5.25
C SER A 96 2.30 12.51 -3.86
N VAL A 97 1.60 12.04 -2.82
CA VAL A 97 2.14 11.95 -1.45
C VAL A 97 3.14 10.81 -1.38
N ILE A 98 2.80 9.64 -1.94
CA ILE A 98 3.67 8.47 -2.00
C ILE A 98 4.97 8.82 -2.72
N ARG A 99 4.88 9.47 -3.88
CA ARG A 99 6.04 9.94 -4.65
C ARG A 99 6.96 10.85 -3.83
N ARG A 100 6.39 11.81 -3.10
CA ARG A 100 7.17 12.70 -2.24
C ARG A 100 7.90 11.94 -1.14
N GLU A 101 7.31 10.89 -0.58
CA GLU A 101 7.97 10.04 0.42
C GLU A 101 9.10 9.21 -0.21
N VAL A 102 8.90 8.69 -1.43
CA VAL A 102 9.96 8.01 -2.20
C VAL A 102 11.12 8.96 -2.47
N ASP A 103 10.86 10.17 -2.96
CA ASP A 103 11.88 11.18 -3.23
C ASP A 103 12.72 11.49 -1.99
N LYS A 104 12.07 11.64 -0.82
CA LYS A 104 12.77 11.84 0.46
C LYS A 104 13.72 10.70 0.76
N LEU A 105 13.23 9.45 0.71
CA LEU A 105 14.05 8.26 0.99
C LEU A 105 15.26 8.15 0.06
N LEU A 106 15.06 8.40 -1.24
CA LEU A 106 16.15 8.39 -2.21
C LEU A 106 17.14 9.53 -1.98
N SER A 107 16.67 10.71 -1.55
CA SER A 107 17.52 11.87 -1.29
C SER A 107 18.34 11.77 0.00
N GLU A 108 17.81 11.09 1.02
CA GLU A 108 18.46 10.98 2.32
C GLU A 108 19.60 9.96 2.32
N GLY A 109 19.73 9.13 1.27
CA GLY A 109 20.73 8.06 1.19
C GLY A 109 20.67 7.03 2.32
N LEU A 110 19.65 7.16 3.18
CA LEU A 110 19.42 6.41 4.40
C LEU A 110 18.66 5.14 4.05
N ILE A 111 19.38 4.14 3.55
CA ILE A 111 18.91 2.77 3.64
C ILE A 111 20.11 1.92 4.09
N HIS A 112 20.28 1.80 5.41
CA HIS A 112 21.20 0.86 6.06
C HIS A 112 20.66 -0.57 5.95
#